data_AF-A0A2N7YQX4-F1
#
_entry.id   AF-A0A2N7YQX4-F1
#
_cell.length_a   1.000
_cell.length_b   1.000
_cell.length_c   1.000
_cell.angle_alpha   90.00
_cell.angle_beta   90.00
_cell.angle_gamma   90.00
#
_symmetry.space_group_name_H-M   'P 1'
#
loop_
_entity.id
_entity.type
_entity.pdbx_description
1 polymer ?
#
loop_
_entity_poly.entity_id
_entity_poly.type
_entity_poly.pdbx_seq_one_letter_code
_entity_poly.pdbx_strand_id
1 'polypeptide(L)'
;VVRGRVRAGTDDARSLLLEVEINARRANRARINRAPLTRPRDILGVLRTVVFSPNDLAVVRGDPSDRRAFLDGLVVTRWPR
;
A
#
# COMPACT_ATOMS: atom_id res chain seq x y z
N VAL A 1 -1.04 8.93 12.09
CA VAL A 1 -0.71 7.48 12.02
C VAL A 1 -1.98 6.75 11.64
N VAL A 2 -1.94 5.93 10.59
CA VAL A 2 -3.06 5.09 10.14
C VAL A 2 -2.83 3.68 10.67
N ARG A 3 -3.89 3.03 11.16
CA ARG A 3 -3.85 1.68 11.70
C ARG A 3 -4.97 0.84 11.12
N GLY A 4 -4.69 -0.43 10.87
CA GLY A 4 -5.69 -1.38 10.40
C GLY A 4 -5.36 -2.78 10.89
N ARG A 5 -6.39 -3.55 11.26
CA ARG A 5 -6.25 -4.98 11.51
C ARG A 5 -6.72 -5.73 10.28
N VAL A 6 -5.89 -6.65 9.78
CA VAL A 6 -6.20 -7.42 8.57
C VAL A 6 -6.20 -8.90 8.89
N ARG A 7 -7.06 -9.65 8.21
CA ARG A 7 -7.15 -11.11 8.25
C ARG A 7 -7.15 -11.64 6.82
N ALA A 8 -6.57 -12.81 6.60
CA ALA A 8 -6.51 -13.41 5.27
C ALA A 8 -7.88 -13.87 4.75
N GLY A 9 -8.77 -14.24 5.68
CA GLY A 9 -10.17 -14.59 5.41
C GLY A 9 -11.02 -14.36 6.66
N THR A 10 -12.33 -14.53 6.53
CA THR A 10 -13.29 -14.35 7.64
C THR A 10 -13.02 -15.32 8.79
N ASP A 11 -12.59 -16.54 8.46
CA ASP A 11 -12.40 -17.64 9.42
C ASP A 11 -10.93 -17.82 9.86
N ASP A 12 -9.99 -16.99 9.38
CA ASP A 12 -8.60 -17.05 9.86
C ASP A 12 -8.51 -16.39 11.25
N ALA A 13 -8.15 -17.17 12.26
CA ALA A 13 -7.93 -16.70 13.62
C ALA A 13 -6.72 -15.75 13.73
N ARG A 14 -5.78 -15.81 12.79
CA ARG A 14 -4.61 -14.95 12.75
C ARG A 14 -5.00 -13.60 12.16
N SER A 15 -4.56 -12.55 12.85
CA SER A 15 -4.69 -11.18 12.36
C SER A 15 -3.36 -10.46 12.47
N LEU A 16 -3.12 -9.56 11.52
CA LEU A 16 -1.96 -8.68 11.52
C LEU A 16 -2.42 -7.26 11.83
N LEU A 17 -1.72 -6.59 12.74
CA LEU A 17 -1.86 -5.16 12.95
C LEU A 17 -0.88 -4.43 12.04
N LEU A 18 -1.41 -3.67 11.08
CA LEU A 18 -0.64 -2.80 10.20
C LEU A 18 -0.69 -1.37 10.72
N GLU A 19 0.47 -0.73 10.80
CA GLU A 19 0.58 0.67 11.23
C GLU A 19 1.47 1.43 10.24
N VAL A 20 0.97 2.56 9.74
CA VAL A 20 1.70 3.45 8.83
C VAL A 20 1.71 4.87 9.40
N GLU A 21 2.91 5.42 9.54
CA GLU A 21 3.14 6.80 9.90
C GLU A 21 3.60 7.57 8.66
N ILE A 22 2.74 8.46 8.18
CA ILE A 22 3.03 9.37 7.07
C ILE A 22 3.64 10.62 7.65
N ASN A 23 4.86 10.94 7.23
CA ASN A 23 5.63 12.04 7.76
C ASN A 23 5.92 13.07 6.65
N ALA A 24 5.66 14.35 6.90
CA ALA A 24 5.83 15.40 5.89
C ALA A 24 7.31 15.76 5.60
N ARG A 25 8.19 15.63 6.60
CA ARG A 25 9.60 16.10 6.53
C ARG A 25 10.65 15.01 6.77
N ARG A 26 10.23 13.78 7.01
CA ARG A 26 11.11 12.63 7.26
C ARG A 26 10.56 11.41 6.53
N ALA A 27 11.37 10.36 6.41
CA ALA A 27 10.91 9.10 5.83
C ALA A 27 9.65 8.58 6.54
N ASN A 28 8.73 8.01 5.77
CA ASN A 28 7.58 7.29 6.31
C ASN A 28 8.06 6.11 7.17
N ARG A 29 7.25 5.70 8.13
CA ARG A 29 7.55 4.53 8.98
C ARG A 29 6.39 3.56 8.91
N ALA A 30 6.73 2.27 8.95
CA ALA A 30 5.76 1.19 8.91
C ALA A 30 6.05 0.18 10.02
N ARG A 31 5.01 -0.43 10.57
CA ARG A 31 5.11 -1.49 11.56
C ARG A 31 4.12 -2.60 11.26
N ILE A 32 4.51 -3.84 11.58
CA ILE A 32 3.65 -5.01 11.57
C ILE A 32 3.66 -5.58 12.99
N ASN A 33 2.49 -5.76 13.60
CA ASN A 33 2.36 -6.22 14.98
C ASN A 33 3.23 -5.42 15.96
N ARG A 34 3.28 -4.09 15.79
CA ARG A 34 4.12 -3.13 16.52
C ARG A 34 5.62 -3.24 16.30
N ALA A 35 6.10 -4.26 15.58
CA ALA A 35 7.50 -4.38 15.21
C ALA A 35 7.82 -3.43 14.03
N PRO A 36 8.89 -2.60 14.13
CA PRO A 36 9.26 -1.69 13.06
C PRO A 36 9.81 -2.44 11.85
N LEU A 37 9.42 -2.00 10.65
CA LEU A 37 10.03 -2.47 9.41
C LEU A 37 11.29 -1.68 9.08
N THR A 38 12.33 -2.37 8.61
CA THR A 38 13.59 -1.76 8.18
C THR A 38 13.36 -0.87 6.96
N ARG A 39 12.55 -1.33 5.99
CA ARG A 39 12.14 -0.50 4.86
C ARG A 39 10.61 -0.37 4.89
N PRO A 40 10.06 0.85 4.84
CA PRO A 40 8.61 1.05 4.88
C PRO A 40 7.86 0.31 3.75
N ARG A 41 8.52 0.10 2.61
CA ARG A 41 7.97 -0.63 1.45
C ARG A 41 7.75 -2.11 1.72
N ASP A 42 8.38 -2.70 2.73
CA ASP A 42 8.23 -4.12 3.07
C ASP A 42 6.81 -4.43 3.60
N ILE A 43 6.00 -3.40 3.87
CA ILE A 43 4.58 -3.55 4.19
C ILE A 43 3.71 -3.88 2.96
N LEU A 44 4.22 -3.61 1.74
CA LEU A 44 3.49 -3.87 0.50
C LEU A 44 3.30 -5.38 0.31
N GLY A 45 2.11 -5.79 -0.13
CA GLY A 45 1.76 -7.20 -0.31
C GLY A 45 1.14 -7.88 0.91
N VAL A 46 1.26 -7.29 2.11
CA VAL A 46 0.61 -7.81 3.33
C VAL A 46 -0.91 -7.65 3.28
N LEU A 47 -1.36 -6.53 2.71
CA LEU A 47 -2.76 -6.28 2.40
C LEU A 47 -2.85 -5.87 0.92
N ARG A 48 -3.68 -6.58 0.15
CA ARG A 48 -4.04 -6.18 -1.21
C ARG A 48 -5.36 -5.43 -1.17
N THR A 49 -5.36 -4.19 -1.59
CA THR A 49 -6.56 -3.36 -1.73
C THR A 49 -6.57 -2.70 -3.10
N VAL A 50 -7.78 -2.42 -3.60
CA VAL A 50 -7.99 -1.51 -4.71
C VAL A 50 -8.65 -0.26 -4.14
N VAL A 51 -8.14 0.92 -4.50
CA VAL A 51 -8.70 2.21 -4.12
C VAL A 51 -9.26 2.85 -5.38
N PHE A 52 -10.47 3.41 -5.27
CA PHE A 52 -11.06 4.24 -6.31
C PHE A 52 -11.01 5.70 -5.85
N SER A 53 -10.51 6.59 -6.70
CA SER A 53 -10.36 8.01 -6.44
C SER A 53 -10.86 8.86 -7.61
N PRO A 54 -11.26 10.12 -7.39
CA PRO A 54 -11.60 11.03 -8.50
C PRO A 54 -10.46 11.25 -9.49
N ASN A 55 -9.20 11.09 -9.05
CA ASN A 55 -8.02 11.26 -9.88
C ASN A 55 -7.81 10.10 -10.87
N ASP A 56 -8.54 8.99 -10.73
CA ASP A 56 -8.40 7.81 -11.58
C ASP A 56 -8.84 8.10 -13.03
N LEU A 57 -9.62 9.17 -13.26
CA LEU A 57 -9.98 9.62 -14.61
C LEU A 57 -8.75 9.98 -15.47
N ALA A 58 -7.65 10.40 -14.85
CA ALA A 58 -6.40 10.72 -15.54
C ALA A 58 -5.82 9.50 -16.27
N VAL A 59 -6.04 8.28 -15.77
CA VAL A 59 -5.62 7.06 -16.47
C VAL A 59 -6.34 6.92 -17.81
N VAL A 60 -7.59 7.39 -17.90
CA VAL A 60 -8.40 7.27 -19.11
C VAL A 60 -8.20 8.46 -20.05
N ARG A 61 -8.21 9.68 -19.53
CA ARG A 61 -8.23 10.93 -20.31
C ARG A 61 -6.93 11.72 -20.30
N GLY A 62 -5.98 11.35 -19.45
CA GLY A 62 -4.70 12.00 -19.31
C GLY A 62 -3.67 11.54 -20.34
N ASP A 63 -2.43 11.97 -20.12
CA ASP A 63 -1.33 11.76 -21.02
C ASP A 63 -0.85 10.29 -20.99
N PRO A 64 -0.13 9.83 -22.02
CA PRO A 64 0.50 8.51 -21.99
C PRO A 64 1.42 8.27 -20.79
N SER A 65 1.97 9.32 -20.18
CA SER A 65 2.73 9.24 -18.92
C SER A 65 1.88 8.74 -17.75
N ASP A 66 0.62 9.16 -17.64
CA ASP A 66 -0.26 8.79 -16.51
C ASP A 66 -0.58 7.30 -16.55
N ARG A 67 -0.89 6.78 -17.75
CA ARG A 67 -1.11 5.34 -17.96
C ARG A 67 0.13 4.52 -17.66
N ARG A 68 1.31 4.98 -18.09
CA ARG A 68 2.57 4.29 -17.81
C ARG A 68 2.87 4.26 -16.31
N ALA A 69 2.77 5.39 -15.63
CA ALA A 69 2.96 5.46 -14.18
C ALA A 69 1.97 4.56 -13.41
N PHE A 70 0.71 4.52 -13.84
CA PHE A 70 -0.29 3.61 -13.29
C PHE A 70 0.09 2.14 -13.48
N LEU A 71 0.44 1.72 -14.70
CA LEU A 71 0.85 0.35 -15.00
C LEU A 71 2.13 -0.05 -14.26
N ASP A 72 3.11 0.84 -14.18
CA ASP A 72 4.37 0.63 -13.45
C ASP A 72 4.11 0.40 -11.96
N GLY A 73 3.22 1.21 -11.36
CA GLY A 73 2.79 1.03 -9.97
C GLY A 73 2.11 -0.32 -9.73
N LEU A 74 1.29 -0.79 -10.68
CA LEU A 74 0.63 -2.09 -10.60
C LEU A 74 1.64 -3.24 -10.66
N VAL A 75 2.64 -3.17 -11.54
CA VAL A 75 3.69 -4.20 -11.64
C VAL A 75 4.46 -4.32 -10.33
N VAL A 76 4.86 -3.19 -9.73
CA VAL A 76 5.58 -3.18 -8.44
C VAL A 76 4.72 -3.77 -7.31
N THR A 77 3.42 -3.46 -7.28
CA THR A 77 2.50 -3.99 -6.26
C THR A 77 2.28 -5.50 -6.41
N ARG A 78 2.24 -6.00 -7.65
CA ARG A 78 2.04 -7.43 -7.94
C ARG A 78 3.31 -8.26 -7.71
N TRP A 79 4.47 -7.73 -8.08
CA TRP A 79 5.78 -8.37 -7.94
C TRP A 79 6.78 -7.46 -7.21
N PRO A 80 6.63 -7.32 -5.87
CA PRO A 80 7.56 -6.53 -5.07
C PRO A 80 8.96 -7.16 -5.08
N ARG A 81 10.01 -6.33 -5.25
CA ARG A 81 11.42 -6.70 -5.10
C ARG A 81 11.93 -6.42 -3.68
#